data_AF-A0A0D0CMQ0-F1
#
_entry.id   AF-A0A0D0CMQ0-F1
#
_cell.length_a   1.000
_cell.length_b   1.000
_cell.length_c   1.000
_cell.angle_alpha   90.00
_cell.angle_beta   90.00
_cell.angle_gamma   90.00
#
_symmetry.space_group_name_H-M   'P 1'
#
loop_
_entity.id
_entity.type
_entity.pdbx_description
1 polymer ?
#
loop_
_entity_poly.entity_id
_entity_poly.type
_entity_poly.pdbx_seq_one_letter_code
_entity_poly.pdbx_strand_id
1 'polypeptide(L)' 'PYVYNKTSEVMISFDNADSFAAKGSYIKDTGLRGFAMWEAAGDYDDILLDSIRFAAGFD' A
#
# COMPACT_ATOMS: atom_id res chain seq x y z
N PRO A 1 1.09 5.11 -6.51
CA PRO A 1 0.84 5.12 -7.97
C PRO A 1 -0.24 6.16 -8.31
N TYR A 2 -0.51 6.38 -9.60
CA TYR A 2 -1.67 7.17 -10.01
C TYR A 2 -2.26 6.65 -11.31
N VAL A 3 -3.54 6.94 -11.53
CA VAL A 3 -4.21 6.84 -12.83
C VAL A 3 -4.73 8.22 -13.20
N TYR A 4 -4.70 8.53 -14.50
CA TYR A 4 -5.15 9.82 -15.02
C TYR A 4 -6.03 9.62 -16.25
N ASN A 5 -7.25 10.14 -16.19
CA ASN A 5 -8.17 10.17 -17.32
C ASN A 5 -8.00 11.51 -18.06
N LYS A 6 -7.47 11.47 -19.28
CA LYS A 6 -7.23 12.67 -20.11
C LYS A 6 -8.50 13.32 -20.64
N THR A 7 -9.60 12.59 -20.75
CA THR A 7 -10.88 13.13 -21.27
C THR A 7 -11.62 13.93 -20.21
N SER A 8 -11.66 13.42 -18.97
CA SER A 8 -12.29 14.12 -17.85
C SER A 8 -11.32 14.98 -17.02
N GLU A 9 -10.02 14.90 -17.33
CA GLU A 9 -8.93 15.54 -16.59
C GLU A 9 -8.87 15.18 -15.09
N VAL A 10 -9.41 14.01 -14.72
CA VAL A 10 -9.38 13.53 -13.34
C VAL A 10 -8.16 12.66 -13.10
N MET A 11 -7.40 12.98 -12.05
CA MET A 11 -6.32 12.16 -11.51
C MET A 11 -6.77 11.49 -10.21
N ILE A 12 -6.48 10.21 -10.06
CA ILE A 12 -6.63 9.48 -8.80
C ILE A 12 -5.24 9.03 -8.35
N SER A 13 -4.80 9.56 -7.22
CA SER A 13 -3.61 9.09 -6.51
C SER A 13 -4.03 8.04 -5.50
N PHE A 14 -3.33 6.91 -5.48
CA PHE A 14 -3.64 5.79 -4.59
C PHE A 14 -2.38 4.95 -4.35
N ASP A 15 -2.52 3.95 -3.50
CA ASP A 15 -1.52 2.92 -3.27
C ASP A 15 -1.97 1.58 -3.87
N ASN A 16 -1.01 0.80 -4.36
CA ASN A 16 -1.22 -0.57 -4.83
C ASN A 16 -0.31 -1.53 -4.04
N ALA A 17 -0.35 -2.82 -4.39
CA ALA A 17 0.53 -3.83 -3.79
C ALA A 17 2.01 -3.39 -3.82
N ASP A 18 2.55 -2.97 -4.97
CA ASP A 18 3.96 -2.59 -5.07
C ASP A 18 4.35 -1.44 -4.12
N SER A 19 3.49 -0.41 -4.01
CA SER A 19 3.79 0.72 -3.11
C SER A 19 3.60 0.35 -1.63
N PHE A 20 2.69 -0.57 -1.30
CA PHE A 20 2.56 -1.13 0.06
C PHE A 20 3.75 -2.04 0.41
N ALA A 21 4.23 -2.87 -0.52
CA ALA A 21 5.45 -3.65 -0.34
C ALA A 21 6.66 -2.74 -0.09
N ALA A 22 6.83 -1.67 -0.88
CA ALA A 22 7.91 -0.72 -0.67
C ALA A 22 7.87 -0.05 0.72
N LYS A 23 6.67 0.30 1.20
CA LYS A 23 6.48 0.81 2.56
C LYS A 23 6.79 -0.25 3.62
N GLY A 24 6.40 -1.51 3.40
CA GLY A 24 6.73 -2.63 4.27
C GLY A 24 8.24 -2.86 4.39
N SER A 25 8.95 -2.88 3.26
CA SER A 25 10.42 -2.96 3.25
C SER A 25 11.05 -1.79 4.00
N TYR A 26 10.56 -0.57 3.79
CA TYR A 26 11.06 0.60 4.52
C TYR A 26 10.86 0.47 6.04
N ILE A 27 9.71 -0.03 6.50
CA ILE A 27 9.45 -0.28 7.93
C ILE A 27 10.51 -1.22 8.50
N LYS A 28 10.78 -2.33 7.81
CA LYS A 28 11.78 -3.31 8.19
C LYS A 28 13.19 -2.71 8.20
N ASP A 29 13.58 -2.05 7.11
CA ASP A 29 14.94 -1.54 6.89
C ASP A 29 15.30 -0.41 7.86
N THR A 30 14.31 0.37 8.29
CA THR A 30 14.51 1.50 9.22
C THR A 30 14.24 1.16 10.68
N GLY A 31 13.81 -0.07 10.98
CA GLY A 31 13.49 -0.50 12.34
C GLY A 31 12.26 0.19 12.94
N LEU A 32 11.32 0.63 12.10
CA LEU A 32 10.03 1.11 12.58
C LEU A 32 9.21 -0.04 13.18
N ARG A 33 8.36 0.27 14.16
CA ARG A 33 7.57 -0.73 14.89
C ARG A 33 6.56 -1.48 14.01
N GLY A 34 6.08 -0.87 12.94
CA GLY A 34 5.02 -1.41 12.10
C GLY A 34 4.29 -0.33 11.31
N PHE A 35 3.04 -0.61 10.95
CA PHE A 35 2.16 0.28 10.19
C PHE A 35 0.75 0.35 10.80
N ALA A 36 -0.03 1.32 10.33
CA ALA A 36 -1.47 1.36 10.47
C ALA A 36 -2.08 1.62 9.09
N MET A 37 -3.29 1.11 8.85
CA MET A 37 -4.04 1.35 7.61
C MET A 37 -5.39 1.98 7.91
N TRP A 38 -5.82 2.86 7.01
CA TRP A 38 -7.16 3.46 7.01
C TRP A 38 -7.73 3.32 5.60
N GLU A 39 -8.81 2.59 5.35
CA GLU A 39 -9.48 1.64 6.24
C GLU A 39 -9.48 0.24 5.59
N ALA A 40 -9.63 -0.81 6.39
CA ALA A 40 -9.39 -2.17 5.92
C ALA A 40 -10.51 -2.70 5.00
N ALA A 41 -11.75 -2.23 5.14
CA ALA A 41 -12.88 -2.71 4.31
C ALA A 41 -12.79 -2.27 2.84
N GLY A 42 -12.01 -1.23 2.55
CA GLY A 42 -11.70 -0.80 1.18
C GLY A 42 -10.59 -1.62 0.51
N ASP A 43 -9.95 -2.54 1.24
CA ASP A 43 -8.94 -3.44 0.69
C ASP A 43 -9.63 -4.64 0.02
N TYR A 44 -9.55 -4.68 -1.30
CA TYR A 44 -10.16 -5.75 -2.08
C TYR A 44 -9.29 -7.01 -1.98
N ASP A 45 -9.88 -8.12 -1.53
CA ASP A 45 -9.21 -9.43 -1.37
C ASP A 45 -7.86 -9.34 -0.64
N ASP A 46 -7.77 -8.50 0.41
CA ASP A 46 -6.60 -8.32 1.28
C ASP A 46 -5.28 -7.95 0.54
N ILE A 47 -5.38 -7.43 -0.69
CA ILE A 47 -4.21 -7.14 -1.54
C ILE A 47 -3.20 -6.22 -0.85
N LEU A 48 -3.68 -5.15 -0.22
CA LEU A 48 -2.80 -4.18 0.41
C LEU A 48 -2.26 -4.70 1.74
N LEU A 49 -3.13 -5.28 2.57
CA LEU A 49 -2.77 -5.83 3.87
C LEU A 49 -1.71 -6.93 3.73
N ASP A 50 -1.92 -7.90 2.84
CA ASP A 50 -0.96 -8.98 2.59
C ASP A 50 0.38 -8.43 2.10
N SER A 51 0.34 -7.48 1.17
CA SER A 51 1.55 -6.93 0.58
C SER A 51 2.44 -6.21 1.58
N ILE A 52 1.88 -5.38 2.47
CA ILE A 52 2.69 -4.69 3.48
C ILE A 52 3.12 -5.62 4.61
N ARG A 53 2.31 -6.62 4.96
CA ARG A 53 2.66 -7.63 5.97
C ARG A 53 3.87 -8.45 5.53
N PHE A 54 3.79 -9.01 4.33
CA PHE A 54 4.88 -9.82 3.76
C PHE A 54 6.18 -9.04 3.68
N ALA A 55 6.15 -7.81 3.14
CA ALA A 55 7.35 -7.01 2.98
C ALA A 55 7.94 -6.48 4.30
N ALA A 56 7.09 -6.20 5.31
CA ALA A 56 7.53 -5.83 6.65
C ALA A 56 8.06 -7.02 7.47
N GLY A 57 7.93 -8.26 6.96
CA GLY A 57 8.39 -9.47 7.63
C GLY A 57 7.43 -10.01 8.69
N PHE A 58 6.13 -9.75 8.53
CA PHE A 58 5.08 -10.39 9.32
C PHE A 58 4.57 -11.64 8.59
N ASP A 59 4.37 -12.73 9.33
CA ASP A 59 3.83 -14.02 8.83
C ASP A 59 2.31 -13.96 8.56
#